data_AF-A0A8D8R3M9-F1
#
_entry.id   AF-A0A8D8R3M9-F1
#
_cell.length_a   1.000
_cell.length_b   1.000
_cell.length_c   1.000
_cell.angle_alpha   90.00
_cell.angle_beta   90.00
_cell.angle_gamma   90.00
#
_symmetry.space_group_name_H-M   'P 1'
#
loop_
_entity.id
_entity.type
_entity.pdbx_description
1 polymer ?
#
loop_
_entity_poly.entity_id
_entity_poly.type
_entity_poly.pdbx_seq_one_letter_code
_entity_poly.pdbx_strand_id
1 'polypeptide(L)'
;MSKASIPLEMSLPPLPEASVDHIINLTTRGETLPPEKELQLREQIGQMYSRCFSVEIHRTISPAQKIYHYSMPQLVQEFRLKTPVEQSPPVRTDRGTVDTGGTRAQFENNLRQLRTRFIYTHKSIVDVIVFILYRCSQVSDSKLFRLRHPPLVWSDYQRLQGCHLIRTVRHMRVTWQDAIVTELTKAFHRAGTWYDVTMTNWTVYKSSKMSTCLTMVRFIMENVLRRVVTQSCAGFAEYIAQVCEPALNPDQATCHSSEPRPVFLIKITMSKEGLHMKPDLDQYTPFLEEIYSNAVRACQQFDQLEPRLLKKMKFAKNLHLTSLGFDEAEVVRPLDTLRSTMHAIIQLSKDKVYHYVRHVKCYLLNPVEVLLDFNRNNPTGAVVRTELQDQLDHLKWLDKDIPSQ
;
A
#
# COMPACT_ATOMS: atom_id res chain seq x y z
N MET A 1 -17.15 41.32 -15.92
CA MET A 1 -16.41 40.05 -15.97
C MET A 1 -16.89 39.19 -14.81
N SER A 2 -17.55 38.08 -15.15
CA SER A 2 -18.32 37.22 -14.25
C SER A 2 -17.45 36.65 -13.13
N LYS A 3 -17.82 36.93 -11.88
CA LYS A 3 -17.24 36.32 -10.68
C LYS A 3 -17.92 34.97 -10.47
N ALA A 4 -17.26 33.90 -10.90
CA ALA A 4 -17.64 32.55 -10.52
C ALA A 4 -17.24 32.34 -9.05
N SER A 5 -18.20 32.54 -8.15
CA SER A 5 -18.09 32.13 -6.75
C SER A 5 -18.08 30.61 -6.70
N ILE A 6 -17.02 30.01 -6.15
CA ILE A 6 -16.98 28.57 -5.87
C ILE A 6 -17.84 28.32 -4.62
N PRO A 7 -18.94 27.57 -4.70
CA PRO A 7 -19.77 27.28 -3.52
C PRO A 7 -19.08 26.23 -2.65
N LEU A 8 -18.92 26.54 -1.36
CA LEU A 8 -18.41 25.66 -0.31
C LEU A 8 -19.48 24.65 0.17
N GLU A 9 -20.16 24.03 -0.79
CA GLU A 9 -20.83 22.74 -0.62
C GLU A 9 -20.03 21.76 -1.45
N MET A 10 -19.06 21.06 -0.86
CA MET A 10 -18.46 19.91 -1.52
C MET A 10 -19.43 18.71 -1.44
N SER A 11 -20.61 18.86 -2.02
CA SER A 11 -21.19 17.75 -2.75
C SER A 11 -20.30 17.53 -3.98
N LEU A 12 -19.98 16.28 -4.29
CA LEU A 12 -19.36 15.97 -5.58
C LEU A 12 -20.20 16.66 -6.67
N PRO A 13 -19.62 17.47 -7.56
CA PRO A 13 -20.40 18.06 -8.64
C PRO A 13 -21.12 16.90 -9.35
N PRO A 14 -22.46 16.89 -9.39
CA PRO A 14 -23.17 15.76 -9.97
C PRO A 14 -22.74 15.63 -11.43
N LEU A 15 -22.44 14.40 -11.87
CA LEU A 15 -22.11 14.16 -13.26
C LEU A 15 -23.34 14.61 -14.10
N PRO A 16 -23.16 15.49 -15.10
CA PRO A 16 -24.28 15.95 -15.92
C PRO A 16 -25.01 14.76 -16.52
N GLU A 17 -26.36 14.75 -16.48
CA GLU A 17 -27.15 13.62 -17.00
C GLU A 17 -26.83 13.33 -18.47
N ALA A 18 -26.57 14.37 -19.28
CA ALA A 18 -26.13 14.23 -20.66
C ALA A 18 -24.80 13.46 -20.82
N SER A 19 -23.89 13.57 -19.84
CA SER A 19 -22.64 12.81 -19.82
C SER A 19 -22.86 11.36 -19.39
N VAL A 20 -23.77 11.11 -18.44
CA VAL A 20 -24.18 9.76 -18.05
C VAL A 20 -24.81 9.03 -19.25
N ASP A 21 -25.72 9.71 -19.96
CA ASP A 21 -26.42 9.16 -21.13
C ASP A 21 -25.44 8.89 -22.28
N HIS A 22 -24.45 9.77 -22.47
CA HIS A 22 -23.40 9.57 -23.46
C HIS A 22 -22.53 8.35 -23.12
N ILE A 23 -22.14 8.17 -21.85
CA ILE A 23 -21.37 7.00 -21.40
C ILE A 23 -22.18 5.72 -21.57
N ILE A 24 -23.48 5.73 -21.23
CA ILE A 24 -24.36 4.57 -21.43
C ILE A 24 -24.46 4.23 -22.91
N ASN A 25 -24.71 5.21 -23.79
CA ASN A 25 -24.79 5.02 -25.23
C ASN A 25 -23.47 4.48 -25.83
N LEU A 26 -22.31 4.92 -25.34
CA LEU A 26 -21.01 4.39 -25.72
C LEU A 26 -20.81 2.94 -25.26
N THR A 27 -21.31 2.61 -24.06
CA THR A 27 -21.15 1.27 -23.46
C THR A 27 -22.11 0.26 -24.08
N THR A 28 -23.30 0.68 -24.48
CA THR A 28 -24.32 -0.17 -25.12
C THR A 28 -24.22 -0.20 -26.63
N ARG A 29 -23.35 0.61 -27.24
CA ARG A 29 -23.23 0.77 -28.70
C ARG A 29 -24.58 1.08 -29.40
N GLY A 30 -25.48 1.76 -28.70
CA GLY A 30 -26.81 2.13 -29.21
C GLY A 30 -27.90 1.06 -29.07
N GLU A 31 -27.64 -0.07 -28.39
CA GLU A 31 -28.68 -1.05 -28.08
C GLU A 31 -29.54 -0.62 -26.86
N THR A 32 -30.85 -0.83 -26.94
CA THR A 32 -31.79 -0.52 -25.86
C THR A 32 -31.72 -1.57 -24.74
N LEU A 33 -31.25 -1.15 -23.56
CA LEU A 33 -31.18 -1.99 -22.38
C LEU A 33 -32.54 -2.10 -21.66
N PRO A 34 -32.81 -3.22 -20.96
CA PRO A 34 -33.88 -3.29 -19.99
C PRO A 34 -33.71 -2.21 -18.90
N PRO A 35 -34.80 -1.59 -18.42
CA PRO A 35 -34.75 -0.43 -17.51
C PRO A 35 -34.04 -0.74 -16.18
N GLU A 36 -34.11 -1.99 -15.73
CA GLU A 36 -33.43 -2.43 -14.50
C GLU A 36 -31.90 -2.48 -14.65
N LYS A 37 -31.40 -2.86 -15.83
CA LYS A 37 -29.96 -2.87 -16.13
C LYS A 37 -29.42 -1.46 -16.38
N GLU A 38 -30.21 -0.60 -17.00
CA GLU A 38 -29.84 0.81 -17.19
C GLU A 38 -29.68 1.53 -15.85
N LEU A 39 -30.60 1.30 -14.90
CA LEU A 39 -30.51 1.87 -13.55
C LEU A 39 -29.23 1.39 -12.82
N GLN A 40 -28.89 0.10 -12.91
CA GLN A 40 -27.66 -0.43 -12.34
C GLN A 40 -26.40 0.18 -12.96
N LEU A 41 -26.39 0.38 -14.28
CA LEU A 41 -25.30 1.04 -15.00
C LEU A 41 -25.15 2.51 -14.58
N ARG A 42 -26.26 3.25 -14.43
CA ARG A 42 -26.25 4.63 -13.91
C ARG A 42 -25.65 4.70 -12.51
N GLU A 43 -26.03 3.77 -11.62
CA GLU A 43 -25.45 3.70 -10.27
C GLU A 43 -23.95 3.38 -10.31
N GLN A 44 -23.52 2.44 -11.17
CA GLN A 44 -22.10 2.09 -11.32
C GLN A 44 -21.26 3.26 -11.86
N ILE A 45 -21.78 3.99 -12.86
CA ILE A 45 -21.14 5.20 -13.41
C ILE A 45 -20.99 6.24 -12.31
N GLY A 46 -22.03 6.44 -11.48
CA GLY A 46 -21.97 7.36 -10.33
C GLY A 46 -20.92 6.95 -9.29
N GLN A 47 -20.81 5.65 -8.99
CA GLN A 47 -19.80 5.12 -8.07
C GLN A 47 -18.38 5.26 -8.62
N MET A 48 -18.17 4.96 -9.91
CA MET A 48 -16.89 5.13 -10.58
C MET A 48 -16.47 6.60 -10.66
N TYR A 49 -17.40 7.49 -10.99
CA TYR A 49 -17.13 8.93 -11.00
C TYR A 49 -16.70 9.43 -9.62
N SER A 50 -17.42 9.04 -8.57
CA SER A 50 -17.06 9.35 -7.18
C SER A 50 -15.67 8.82 -6.82
N ARG A 51 -15.32 7.60 -7.26
CA ARG A 51 -14.00 7.00 -7.05
C ARG A 51 -12.89 7.75 -7.77
N CYS A 52 -13.05 8.03 -9.07
CA CYS A 52 -12.06 8.76 -9.86
C CYS A 52 -11.84 10.17 -9.33
N PHE A 53 -12.92 10.87 -8.97
CA PHE A 53 -12.83 12.21 -8.41
C PHE A 53 -12.16 12.22 -7.02
N SER A 54 -12.43 11.20 -6.19
CA SER A 54 -11.75 11.04 -4.90
C SER A 54 -10.25 10.77 -5.06
N VAL A 55 -9.86 9.98 -6.07
CA VAL A 55 -8.45 9.75 -6.42
C VAL A 55 -7.78 11.06 -6.86
N GLU A 56 -8.45 11.89 -7.67
CA GLU A 56 -7.90 13.16 -8.15
C GLU A 56 -7.78 14.22 -7.03
N ILE A 57 -8.77 14.28 -6.13
CA ILE A 57 -8.67 15.06 -4.88
C ILE A 57 -7.49 14.59 -4.05
N HIS A 58 -7.33 13.28 -3.83
CA HIS A 58 -6.19 12.76 -3.04
C HIS A 58 -4.85 13.01 -3.73
N ARG A 59 -4.78 12.91 -5.06
CA ARG A 59 -3.58 13.20 -5.86
C ARG A 59 -3.16 14.66 -5.78
N THR A 60 -4.11 15.59 -5.67
CA THR A 60 -3.84 17.02 -5.48
C THR A 60 -3.52 17.38 -4.02
N ILE A 61 -4.11 16.68 -3.04
CA ILE A 61 -3.85 16.90 -1.61
C ILE A 61 -2.53 16.26 -1.15
N SER A 62 -2.09 15.14 -1.74
CA SER A 62 -0.90 14.39 -1.29
C SER A 62 0.44 15.17 -1.45
N PRO A 63 0.70 15.89 -2.56
CA PRO A 63 1.84 16.81 -2.67
C PRO A 63 1.69 18.02 -1.74
N ALA A 64 0.47 18.53 -1.58
CA ALA A 64 0.18 19.63 -0.68
C ALA A 64 0.46 19.23 0.78
N GLN A 65 0.22 17.97 1.18
CA GLN A 65 0.59 17.41 2.50
C GLN A 65 2.09 17.33 2.79
N LYS A 66 2.94 17.17 1.77
CA LYS A 66 4.39 17.31 1.95
C LYS A 66 4.81 18.76 2.17
N ILE A 67 4.06 19.73 1.66
CA ILE A 67 4.25 21.17 1.93
C ILE A 67 3.61 21.58 3.28
N TYR A 68 2.53 20.90 3.70
CA TYR A 68 1.77 21.20 4.92
C TYR A 68 2.52 20.90 6.23
N HIS A 69 3.68 20.24 6.20
CA HIS A 69 4.48 20.04 7.41
C HIS A 69 5.22 21.31 7.88
N TYR A 70 5.32 22.35 7.04
CA TYR A 70 6.03 23.59 7.38
C TYR A 70 5.29 24.91 7.14
N SER A 71 4.12 24.91 6.47
CA SER A 71 3.45 26.17 6.14
C SER A 71 1.94 26.03 6.19
N MET A 72 1.32 26.45 7.31
CA MET A 72 -0.12 26.69 7.39
C MET A 72 -0.42 28.20 7.51
N PRO A 73 -0.51 28.95 6.39
CA PRO A 73 -1.22 30.23 6.39
C PRO A 73 -2.43 30.31 5.43
N GLN A 74 -2.58 29.40 4.44
CA GLN A 74 -3.52 29.64 3.32
C GLN A 74 -4.91 28.98 3.48
N LEU A 75 -5.04 27.82 4.13
CA LEU A 75 -6.37 27.26 4.43
C LEU A 75 -7.13 28.10 5.48
N VAL A 76 -6.43 28.98 6.20
CA VAL A 76 -7.02 30.01 7.07
C VAL A 76 -7.52 31.23 6.27
N GLN A 77 -7.08 31.43 5.01
CA GLN A 77 -7.52 32.57 4.19
C GLN A 77 -8.94 32.42 3.63
N GLU A 78 -9.37 31.19 3.28
CA GLU A 78 -10.78 30.94 2.93
C GLU A 78 -11.69 30.91 4.16
N PHE A 79 -11.13 30.57 5.33
CA PHE A 79 -11.77 30.77 6.64
C PHE A 79 -11.60 32.19 7.19
N ARG A 80 -11.47 33.20 6.31
CA ARG A 80 -11.92 34.54 6.69
C ARG A 80 -13.44 34.48 6.88
N LEU A 81 -13.86 34.14 8.11
CA LEU A 81 -14.86 34.98 8.77
C LEU A 81 -14.51 36.39 8.33
N LYS A 82 -15.41 37.10 7.63
CA LYS A 82 -15.16 38.49 7.27
C LYS A 82 -14.68 39.15 8.55
N THR A 83 -13.37 39.31 8.71
CA THR A 83 -12.81 40.16 9.73
C THR A 83 -13.49 41.47 9.40
N PRO A 84 -14.25 42.06 10.33
CA PRO A 84 -14.74 43.40 10.14
C PRO A 84 -13.58 44.18 9.56
N VAL A 85 -13.81 44.88 8.44
CA VAL A 85 -12.84 45.78 7.81
C VAL A 85 -12.05 46.43 8.94
N GLU A 86 -10.73 46.41 8.87
CA GLU A 86 -9.84 47.01 9.86
C GLU A 86 -10.24 48.48 10.02
N GLN A 87 -11.22 48.70 10.89
CA GLN A 87 -11.62 49.99 11.37
C GLN A 87 -10.47 50.42 12.26
N SER A 88 -10.12 51.70 12.16
CA SER A 88 -9.13 52.36 13.00
C SER A 88 -9.14 51.80 14.42
N PRO A 89 -7.97 51.64 15.06
CA PRO A 89 -7.85 50.96 16.34
C PRO A 89 -8.96 51.45 17.28
N PRO A 90 -9.82 50.54 17.76
CA PRO A 90 -11.02 50.95 18.48
C PRO A 90 -10.59 51.77 19.69
N VAL A 91 -11.22 52.94 19.86
CA VAL A 91 -10.98 53.83 20.99
C VAL A 91 -11.20 53.02 22.26
N ARG A 92 -10.10 52.68 22.95
CA ARG A 92 -10.17 51.95 24.22
C ARG A 92 -10.89 52.85 25.21
N THR A 93 -12.03 52.39 25.67
CA THR A 93 -12.70 53.00 26.84
C THR A 93 -11.79 52.87 28.06
N ASP A 94 -11.96 53.72 29.07
CA ASP A 94 -11.13 53.78 30.29
C ASP A 94 -11.06 52.46 31.08
N ARG A 95 -11.89 51.47 30.73
CA ARG A 95 -11.93 50.11 31.29
C ARG A 95 -11.17 49.05 30.47
N GLY A 96 -10.45 49.44 29.42
CA GLY A 96 -9.69 48.53 28.57
C GLY A 96 -10.53 47.70 27.60
N THR A 97 -11.83 47.99 27.47
CA THR A 97 -12.75 47.31 26.56
C THR A 97 -12.91 48.05 25.23
N VAL A 98 -13.07 47.27 24.17
CA VAL A 98 -13.30 47.71 22.79
C VAL A 98 -14.78 47.56 22.45
N ASP A 99 -15.42 48.64 22.01
CA ASP A 99 -16.79 48.57 21.50
C ASP A 99 -16.79 47.98 20.08
N THR A 100 -17.37 46.80 19.93
CA THR A 100 -17.46 46.09 18.64
C THR A 100 -18.65 46.55 17.78
N GLY A 101 -19.46 47.51 18.24
CA GLY A 101 -20.59 48.09 17.47
C GLY A 101 -21.72 47.10 17.14
N GLY A 102 -21.65 45.86 17.63
CA GLY A 102 -22.64 44.80 17.42
C GLY A 102 -23.52 44.59 18.64
N THR A 103 -24.82 44.40 18.42
CA THR A 103 -25.74 44.06 19.52
C THR A 103 -25.48 42.64 20.03
N ARG A 104 -25.74 42.39 21.32
CA ARG A 104 -25.66 41.05 21.93
C ARG A 104 -26.42 39.98 21.12
N ALA A 105 -27.57 40.36 20.57
CA ALA A 105 -28.38 39.49 19.70
C ALA A 105 -27.65 39.09 18.40
N GLN A 106 -26.90 40.01 17.78
CA GLN A 106 -26.08 39.72 16.60
C GLN A 106 -24.92 38.78 16.95
N PHE A 107 -24.25 39.00 18.08
CA PHE A 107 -23.21 38.09 18.56
C PHE A 107 -23.75 36.67 18.80
N GLU A 108 -24.88 36.55 19.51
CA GLU A 108 -25.51 35.26 19.79
C GLU A 108 -26.01 34.56 18.51
N ASN A 109 -26.42 35.31 17.48
CA ASN A 109 -26.78 34.76 16.18
C ASN A 109 -25.54 34.25 15.40
N ASN A 110 -24.47 35.05 15.36
CA ASN A 110 -23.21 34.65 14.73
C ASN A 110 -22.60 33.42 15.41
N LEU A 111 -22.63 33.38 16.75
CA LEU A 111 -22.18 32.22 17.52
C LEU A 111 -23.04 30.99 17.23
N ARG A 112 -24.37 31.14 17.04
CA ARG A 112 -25.25 30.05 16.60
C ARG A 112 -24.88 29.54 15.21
N GLN A 113 -24.63 30.43 14.25
CA GLN A 113 -24.22 30.06 12.89
C GLN A 113 -22.85 29.37 12.85
N LEU A 114 -21.89 29.86 13.64
CA LEU A 114 -20.60 29.20 13.82
C LEU A 114 -20.79 27.82 14.45
N ARG A 115 -21.59 27.74 15.50
CA ARG A 115 -21.89 26.47 16.15
C ARG A 115 -22.53 25.50 15.19
N THR A 116 -23.42 25.89 14.29
CA THR A 116 -24.08 24.95 13.35
C THR A 116 -23.17 24.52 12.20
N ARG A 117 -22.26 25.38 11.73
CA ARG A 117 -21.39 25.09 10.57
C ARG A 117 -20.08 24.38 10.91
N PHE A 118 -19.53 24.58 12.12
CA PHE A 118 -18.22 24.05 12.46
C PHE A 118 -18.29 22.76 13.30
N ILE A 119 -17.47 21.77 12.93
CA ILE A 119 -17.36 20.47 13.60
C ILE A 119 -16.60 20.61 14.94
N TYR A 120 -15.61 21.50 15.01
CA TYR A 120 -14.75 21.74 16.18
C TYR A 120 -15.42 22.58 17.28
N THR A 121 -16.72 22.42 17.45
CA THR A 121 -17.51 23.19 18.40
C THR A 121 -17.68 22.46 19.74
N HIS A 122 -17.43 21.15 19.77
CA HIS A 122 -17.54 20.32 20.96
C HIS A 122 -16.19 19.69 21.31
N LYS A 123 -15.77 19.83 22.58
CA LYS A 123 -14.46 19.33 23.05
C LYS A 123 -14.27 17.83 22.80
N SER A 124 -15.30 17.01 23.01
CA SER A 124 -15.19 15.56 22.76
C SER A 124 -14.87 15.21 21.30
N ILE A 125 -15.30 16.04 20.34
CA ILE A 125 -15.04 15.84 18.92
C ILE A 125 -13.61 16.27 18.57
N VAL A 126 -13.11 17.33 19.18
CA VAL A 126 -11.70 17.72 19.04
C VAL A 126 -10.80 16.61 19.61
N ASP A 127 -11.08 16.16 20.84
CA ASP A 127 -10.28 15.15 21.53
C ASP A 127 -10.27 13.81 20.74
N VAL A 128 -11.41 13.40 20.14
CA VAL A 128 -11.46 12.17 19.34
C VAL A 128 -10.71 12.29 18.02
N ILE A 129 -10.73 13.46 17.36
CA ILE A 129 -9.96 13.66 16.12
C ILE A 129 -8.47 13.58 16.42
N VAL A 130 -8.00 14.19 17.52
CA VAL A 130 -6.60 14.08 17.96
C VAL A 130 -6.23 12.62 18.25
N PHE A 131 -7.10 11.89 18.95
CA PHE A 131 -6.91 10.46 19.18
C PHE A 131 -6.81 9.66 17.87
N ILE A 132 -7.69 9.90 16.91
CA ILE A 132 -7.68 9.21 15.62
C ILE A 132 -6.39 9.51 14.87
N LEU A 133 -5.96 10.77 14.80
CA LEU A 133 -4.69 11.16 14.17
C LEU A 133 -3.50 10.43 14.81
N TYR A 134 -3.46 10.35 16.14
CA TYR A 134 -2.42 9.61 16.86
C TYR A 134 -2.44 8.11 16.53
N ARG A 135 -3.62 7.47 16.58
CA ARG A 135 -3.78 6.04 16.22
C ARG A 135 -3.39 5.77 14.77
N CYS A 136 -3.74 6.67 13.87
CA CYS A 136 -3.39 6.62 12.46
C CYS A 136 -1.88 6.73 12.24
N SER A 137 -1.18 7.58 13.00
CA SER A 137 0.27 7.69 12.96
C SER A 137 0.98 6.41 13.43
N GLN A 138 0.42 5.69 14.40
CA GLN A 138 1.00 4.40 14.81
C GLN A 138 0.87 3.34 13.72
N VAL A 139 -0.24 3.35 12.99
CA VAL A 139 -0.50 2.37 11.93
C VAL A 139 0.30 2.70 10.67
N SER A 140 0.62 3.97 10.41
CA SER A 140 1.35 4.36 9.20
C SER A 140 2.72 3.73 9.04
N ASP A 141 3.36 3.31 10.14
CA ASP A 141 4.68 2.69 10.13
C ASP A 141 4.63 1.16 9.94
N SER A 142 3.42 0.58 9.87
CA SER A 142 3.23 -0.85 9.66
C SER A 142 3.86 -1.29 8.34
N LYS A 143 4.56 -2.44 8.36
CA LYS A 143 5.19 -3.03 7.17
C LYS A 143 4.39 -4.24 6.74
N LEU A 144 3.87 -4.22 5.51
CA LEU A 144 3.08 -5.34 4.96
C LEU A 144 3.95 -6.57 4.63
N PHE A 145 5.25 -6.35 4.40
CA PHE A 145 6.22 -7.39 4.09
C PHE A 145 7.24 -7.55 5.22
N ARG A 146 7.67 -8.78 5.43
CA ARG A 146 8.79 -9.08 6.32
C ARG A 146 10.08 -9.05 5.51
N LEU A 147 10.79 -7.93 5.56
CA LEU A 147 12.01 -7.74 4.78
C LEU A 147 13.19 -8.54 5.35
N ARG A 148 13.41 -8.50 6.66
CA ARG A 148 14.56 -9.18 7.30
C ARG A 148 14.19 -10.58 7.80
N HIS A 149 14.88 -11.59 7.29
CA HIS A 149 14.75 -12.99 7.67
C HIS A 149 16.07 -13.74 7.35
N PRO A 150 16.34 -14.89 7.99
CA PRO A 150 17.42 -15.78 7.56
C PRO A 150 17.14 -16.32 6.15
N PRO A 151 18.14 -16.85 5.42
CA PRO A 151 17.91 -17.48 4.13
C PRO A 151 16.87 -18.59 4.25
N LEU A 152 15.85 -18.58 3.40
CA LEU A 152 14.76 -19.56 3.45
C LEU A 152 14.60 -20.26 2.11
N VAL A 153 14.13 -21.51 2.18
CA VAL A 153 13.55 -22.16 1.00
C VAL A 153 12.26 -21.43 0.63
N TRP A 154 11.99 -21.40 -0.66
CA TRP A 154 10.77 -20.88 -1.27
C TRP A 154 9.48 -21.01 -0.45
N SER A 155 9.11 -22.23 -0.08
CA SER A 155 7.84 -22.54 0.59
C SER A 155 7.76 -21.91 1.98
N ASP A 156 8.87 -21.90 2.69
CA ASP A 156 8.98 -21.26 4.01
C ASP A 156 8.91 -19.74 3.92
N TYR A 157 9.52 -19.17 2.88
CA TYR A 157 9.40 -17.74 2.61
C TYR A 157 7.95 -17.33 2.30
N GLN A 158 7.24 -18.10 1.46
CA GLN A 158 5.82 -17.87 1.17
C GLN A 158 4.99 -17.86 2.45
N ARG A 159 5.17 -18.89 3.28
CA ARG A 159 4.47 -19.05 4.55
C ARG A 159 4.79 -17.90 5.49
N LEU A 160 6.06 -17.49 5.58
CA LEU A 160 6.50 -16.37 6.40
C LEU A 160 5.80 -15.07 6.00
N GLN A 161 5.80 -14.74 4.71
CA GLN A 161 5.16 -13.52 4.20
C GLN A 161 3.64 -13.58 4.39
N GLY A 162 3.01 -14.72 4.09
CA GLY A 162 1.57 -14.92 4.29
C GLY A 162 1.14 -14.75 5.74
N CYS A 163 1.83 -15.40 6.69
CA CYS A 163 1.55 -15.24 8.12
C CYS A 163 1.76 -13.80 8.60
N HIS A 164 2.83 -13.15 8.15
CA HIS A 164 3.13 -11.76 8.50
C HIS A 164 2.07 -10.79 7.97
N LEU A 165 1.66 -10.95 6.72
CA LEU A 165 0.61 -10.15 6.09
C LEU A 165 -0.72 -10.33 6.83
N ILE A 166 -1.15 -11.57 7.09
CA ILE A 166 -2.39 -11.87 7.81
C ILE A 166 -2.37 -11.24 9.20
N ARG A 167 -1.26 -11.36 9.95
CA ARG A 167 -1.13 -10.76 11.29
C ARG A 167 -1.24 -9.24 11.23
N THR A 168 -0.53 -8.61 10.29
CA THR A 168 -0.48 -7.15 10.15
C THR A 168 -1.84 -6.60 9.73
N VAL A 169 -2.46 -7.19 8.71
CA VAL A 169 -3.80 -6.81 8.23
C VAL A 169 -4.86 -7.06 9.30
N ARG A 170 -4.80 -8.17 10.04
CA ARG A 170 -5.73 -8.43 11.16
C ARG A 170 -5.61 -7.36 12.24
N HIS A 171 -4.39 -6.96 12.62
CA HIS A 171 -4.17 -5.89 13.59
C HIS A 171 -4.78 -4.56 13.09
N MET A 172 -4.53 -4.19 11.84
CA MET A 172 -5.09 -2.97 11.26
C MET A 172 -6.62 -3.05 11.12
N ARG A 173 -7.17 -4.16 10.61
CA ARG A 173 -8.61 -4.27 10.34
C ARG A 173 -9.44 -4.42 11.60
N VAL A 174 -8.96 -5.20 12.58
CA VAL A 174 -9.70 -5.45 13.82
C VAL A 174 -9.28 -4.44 14.87
N THR A 175 -8.04 -4.48 15.34
CA THR A 175 -7.61 -3.69 16.50
C THR A 175 -7.67 -2.18 16.26
N TRP A 176 -7.22 -1.71 15.09
CA TRP A 176 -7.21 -0.27 14.79
C TRP A 176 -8.61 0.27 14.49
N GLN A 177 -9.39 -0.39 13.63
CA GLN A 177 -10.76 0.07 13.36
C GLN A 177 -11.64 -0.01 14.61
N ASP A 178 -11.56 -1.07 15.42
CA ASP A 178 -12.36 -1.22 16.64
C ASP A 178 -12.06 -0.10 17.64
N ALA A 179 -10.79 0.27 17.80
CA ALA A 179 -10.39 1.38 18.66
C ALA A 179 -11.00 2.71 18.18
N ILE A 180 -10.97 2.99 16.88
CA ILE A 180 -11.56 4.21 16.30
C ILE A 180 -13.08 4.20 16.48
N VAL A 181 -13.76 3.11 16.13
CA VAL A 181 -15.23 2.97 16.29
C VAL A 181 -15.64 3.18 17.74
N THR A 182 -14.90 2.59 18.68
CA THR A 182 -15.20 2.69 20.12
C THR A 182 -15.08 4.13 20.61
N GLU A 183 -14.00 4.82 20.28
CA GLU A 183 -13.80 6.20 20.73
C GLU A 183 -14.73 7.19 20.01
N LEU A 184 -15.01 7.01 18.72
CA LEU A 184 -16.04 7.78 18.01
C LEU A 184 -17.41 7.62 18.64
N THR A 185 -17.80 6.39 18.97
CA THR A 185 -19.08 6.11 19.62
C THR A 185 -19.17 6.88 20.94
N LYS A 186 -18.15 6.82 21.80
CA LYS A 186 -18.12 7.58 23.06
C LYS A 186 -18.18 9.09 22.83
N ALA A 187 -17.43 9.60 21.84
CA ALA A 187 -17.37 11.02 21.54
C ALA A 187 -18.70 11.58 21.03
N PHE A 188 -19.40 10.83 20.18
CA PHE A 188 -20.71 11.16 19.65
C PHE A 188 -21.79 11.14 20.73
N HIS A 189 -21.82 10.12 21.59
CA HIS A 189 -22.75 10.09 22.73
C HIS A 189 -22.55 11.28 23.67
N ARG A 190 -21.30 11.71 23.91
CA ARG A 190 -21.00 12.91 24.72
C ARG A 190 -21.35 14.22 24.03
N ALA A 191 -21.26 14.28 22.69
CA ALA A 191 -21.54 15.49 21.92
C ALA A 191 -23.04 15.75 21.71
N GLY A 192 -23.87 14.72 21.86
CA GLY A 192 -25.33 14.84 21.94
C GLY A 192 -26.01 15.07 20.58
N THR A 193 -27.00 15.97 20.55
CA THR A 193 -28.06 16.09 19.53
C THR A 193 -27.61 16.21 18.07
N TRP A 194 -26.40 16.70 17.79
CA TRP A 194 -25.86 16.82 16.43
C TRP A 194 -25.07 15.59 15.95
N TYR A 195 -24.91 14.60 16.83
CA TYR A 195 -24.12 13.38 16.64
C TYR A 195 -24.90 12.12 17.07
N ASP A 196 -26.18 12.05 16.69
CA ASP A 196 -27.03 10.92 17.05
C ASP A 196 -26.70 9.67 16.23
N VAL A 197 -26.14 8.66 16.91
CA VAL A 197 -25.77 7.36 16.33
C VAL A 197 -27.00 6.49 16.05
N THR A 198 -28.15 6.81 16.67
CA THR A 198 -29.41 6.09 16.51
C THR A 198 -30.26 6.60 15.34
N MET A 199 -29.72 7.50 14.52
CA MET A 199 -30.45 8.09 13.42
C MET A 199 -30.78 7.09 12.32
N THR A 200 -31.94 7.27 11.69
CA THR A 200 -32.46 6.39 10.63
C THR A 200 -32.65 7.11 9.30
N ASN A 201 -32.76 8.45 9.32
CA ASN A 201 -33.06 9.27 8.14
C ASN A 201 -31.79 9.70 7.40
N TRP A 202 -31.65 9.26 6.15
CA TRP A 202 -30.52 9.59 5.28
C TRP A 202 -30.35 11.08 4.97
N THR A 203 -31.45 11.81 4.78
CA THR A 203 -31.41 13.25 4.46
C THR A 203 -30.86 14.05 5.63
N VAL A 204 -31.31 13.71 6.85
CA VAL A 204 -30.81 14.33 8.08
C VAL A 204 -29.35 13.92 8.32
N TYR A 205 -28.96 12.71 7.94
CA TYR A 205 -27.57 12.25 8.11
C TYR A 205 -26.64 13.05 7.23
N LYS A 206 -26.95 13.19 5.93
CA LYS A 206 -26.12 13.93 4.99
C LYS A 206 -25.90 15.38 5.39
N SER A 207 -26.90 16.04 6.00
CA SER A 207 -26.79 17.42 6.49
C SER A 207 -26.26 17.55 7.92
N SER A 208 -25.98 16.43 8.60
CA SER A 208 -25.46 16.43 9.97
C SER A 208 -23.95 16.68 10.03
N LYS A 209 -23.48 17.26 11.14
CA LYS A 209 -22.04 17.38 11.44
C LYS A 209 -21.37 16.03 11.64
N MET A 210 -22.12 15.02 12.04
CA MET A 210 -21.62 13.66 12.19
C MET A 210 -21.17 13.10 10.84
N SER A 211 -21.95 13.29 9.76
CA SER A 211 -21.57 12.89 8.40
C SER A 211 -20.28 13.58 7.95
N THR A 212 -20.15 14.89 8.19
CA THR A 212 -18.92 15.62 7.85
C THR A 212 -17.73 15.12 8.67
N CYS A 213 -17.93 14.83 9.96
CA CYS A 213 -16.89 14.25 10.82
C CYS A 213 -16.45 12.87 10.35
N LEU A 214 -17.40 11.99 10.01
CA LEU A 214 -17.09 10.63 9.52
C LEU A 214 -16.41 10.66 8.16
N THR A 215 -16.81 11.58 7.28
CA THR A 215 -16.13 11.83 6.00
C THR A 215 -14.67 12.25 6.22
N MET A 216 -14.42 13.15 7.19
CA MET A 216 -13.05 13.55 7.55
C MET A 216 -12.24 12.37 8.08
N VAL A 217 -12.80 11.58 9.00
CA VAL A 217 -12.13 10.38 9.54
C VAL A 217 -11.83 9.38 8.44
N ARG A 218 -12.78 9.16 7.52
CA ARG A 218 -12.60 8.30 6.35
C ARG A 218 -11.38 8.74 5.53
N PHE A 219 -11.27 10.03 5.19
CA PHE A 219 -10.12 10.54 4.44
C PHE A 219 -8.79 10.37 5.19
N ILE A 220 -8.78 10.56 6.51
CA ILE A 220 -7.59 10.32 7.34
C ILE A 220 -7.17 8.85 7.23
N MET A 221 -8.13 7.92 7.38
CA MET A 221 -7.85 6.49 7.31
C MET A 221 -7.39 6.03 5.92
N GLU A 222 -8.05 6.52 4.86
CA GLU A 222 -7.67 6.26 3.46
C GLU A 222 -6.23 6.72 3.19
N ASN A 223 -5.86 7.91 3.66
CA ASN A 223 -4.50 8.44 3.50
C ASN A 223 -3.45 7.58 4.21
N VAL A 224 -3.78 7.08 5.41
CA VAL A 224 -2.89 6.19 6.16
C VAL A 224 -2.71 4.87 5.44
N LEU A 225 -3.80 4.26 4.96
CA LEU A 225 -3.73 3.01 4.19
C LEU A 225 -2.90 3.18 2.91
N ARG A 226 -3.12 4.28 2.18
CA ARG A 226 -2.31 4.64 1.00
C ARG A 226 -0.83 4.71 1.37
N ARG A 227 -0.48 5.41 2.45
CA ARG A 227 0.92 5.53 2.92
C ARG A 227 1.53 4.17 3.28
N VAL A 228 0.82 3.34 4.03
CA VAL A 228 1.29 1.99 4.43
C VAL A 228 1.61 1.14 3.20
N VAL A 229 0.71 1.13 2.22
CA VAL A 229 0.90 0.36 0.98
C VAL A 229 2.07 0.93 0.19
N THR A 230 2.10 2.23 -0.12
CA THR A 230 3.20 2.85 -0.89
C THR A 230 4.55 2.58 -0.25
N GLN A 231 4.69 2.80 1.06
CA GLN A 231 5.96 2.60 1.76
C GLN A 231 6.37 1.12 1.83
N SER A 232 5.41 0.22 2.02
CA SER A 232 5.70 -1.22 2.06
C SER A 232 6.11 -1.74 0.68
N CYS A 233 5.42 -1.32 -0.37
CA CYS A 233 5.71 -1.67 -1.76
C CYS A 233 7.07 -1.17 -2.22
N ALA A 234 7.36 0.12 -1.99
CA ALA A 234 8.68 0.70 -2.28
C ALA A 234 9.78 0.01 -1.49
N GLY A 235 9.60 -0.16 -0.17
CA GLY A 235 10.58 -0.80 0.68
C GLY A 235 10.83 -2.28 0.34
N PHE A 236 9.84 -2.99 -0.20
CA PHE A 236 10.01 -4.36 -0.66
C PHE A 236 10.87 -4.44 -1.93
N ALA A 237 10.57 -3.62 -2.93
CA ALA A 237 11.34 -3.55 -4.17
C ALA A 237 12.78 -3.08 -3.91
N GLU A 238 12.96 -2.03 -3.11
CA GLU A 238 14.27 -1.52 -2.71
C GLU A 238 15.07 -2.56 -1.94
N TYR A 239 14.45 -3.31 -1.03
CA TYR A 239 15.14 -4.36 -0.29
C TYR A 239 15.69 -5.45 -1.22
N ILE A 240 14.89 -5.93 -2.17
CA ILE A 240 15.34 -6.95 -3.14
C ILE A 240 16.45 -6.39 -4.03
N ALA A 241 16.32 -5.16 -4.54
CA ALA A 241 17.36 -4.50 -5.31
C ALA A 241 18.68 -4.38 -4.53
N GLN A 242 18.62 -3.90 -3.29
CA GLN A 242 19.80 -3.74 -2.43
C GLN A 242 20.50 -5.07 -2.14
N VAL A 243 19.76 -6.16 -1.96
CA VAL A 243 20.36 -7.48 -1.72
C VAL A 243 21.00 -8.04 -2.99
N CYS A 244 20.43 -7.77 -4.17
CA CYS A 244 20.96 -8.23 -5.45
C CYS A 244 22.12 -7.38 -5.97
N GLU A 245 22.23 -6.12 -5.54
CA GLU A 245 23.20 -5.14 -6.04
C GLU A 245 24.66 -5.66 -6.06
N PRO A 246 25.19 -6.29 -4.99
CA PRO A 246 26.58 -6.76 -5.00
C PRO A 246 26.86 -7.86 -6.03
N ALA A 247 25.83 -8.63 -6.40
CA ALA A 247 25.94 -9.67 -7.42
C ALA A 247 25.82 -9.11 -8.83
N LEU A 248 24.99 -8.08 -9.03
CA LEU A 248 24.76 -7.45 -10.33
C LEU A 248 25.91 -6.49 -10.71
N ASN A 249 26.44 -5.74 -9.75
CA ASN A 249 27.48 -4.72 -9.96
C ASN A 249 28.66 -4.94 -9.00
N PRO A 250 29.50 -5.98 -9.21
CA PRO A 250 30.60 -6.31 -8.31
C PRO A 250 31.65 -5.18 -8.16
N ASP A 251 31.85 -4.37 -9.20
CA ASP A 251 32.83 -3.28 -9.20
C ASP A 251 32.40 -2.08 -8.35
N GLN A 252 31.08 -1.89 -8.17
CA GLN A 252 30.50 -0.78 -7.39
C GLN A 252 30.21 -1.16 -5.93
N ALA A 253 30.35 -2.45 -5.57
CA ALA A 253 30.02 -2.97 -4.24
C ALA A 253 31.01 -2.56 -3.12
N THR A 254 32.03 -1.75 -3.43
CA THR A 254 33.14 -1.41 -2.52
C THR A 254 32.84 -0.30 -1.51
N CYS A 255 31.71 0.42 -1.61
CA CYS A 255 31.45 1.60 -0.75
C CYS A 255 30.47 1.38 0.42
N HIS A 256 29.69 0.28 0.45
CA HIS A 256 28.76 0.01 1.55
C HIS A 256 28.83 -1.47 1.97
N SER A 257 29.77 -1.75 2.88
CA SER A 257 30.04 -3.06 3.48
C SER A 257 28.87 -3.57 4.36
N SER A 258 27.80 -4.07 3.74
CA SER A 258 27.02 -5.13 4.37
C SER A 258 27.39 -6.43 3.69
N GLU A 259 27.78 -7.42 4.48
CA GLU A 259 27.93 -8.80 4.01
C GLU A 259 26.75 -9.19 3.12
N PRO A 260 27.00 -9.95 2.02
CA PRO A 260 25.93 -10.42 1.16
C PRO A 260 24.91 -11.19 2.00
N ARG A 261 23.64 -10.77 1.96
CA ARG A 261 22.56 -11.38 2.74
C ARG A 261 21.72 -12.28 1.85
N PRO A 262 21.89 -13.60 1.90
CA PRO A 262 21.08 -14.48 1.07
C PRO A 262 19.62 -14.41 1.50
N VAL A 263 18.72 -14.22 0.54
CA VAL A 263 17.27 -14.23 0.78
C VAL A 263 16.73 -15.64 0.60
N PHE A 264 17.20 -16.35 -0.43
CA PHE A 264 16.69 -17.65 -0.82
C PHE A 264 17.75 -18.74 -0.77
N LEU A 265 17.32 -19.94 -0.38
CA LEU A 265 18.08 -21.18 -0.51
C LEU A 265 17.60 -21.92 -1.75
N ILE A 266 18.53 -22.18 -2.68
CA ILE A 266 18.27 -22.91 -3.91
C ILE A 266 19.01 -24.24 -3.84
N LYS A 267 18.30 -25.35 -4.07
CA LYS A 267 18.92 -26.66 -4.16
C LYS A 267 19.29 -26.94 -5.61
N ILE A 268 20.58 -27.13 -5.85
CA ILE A 268 21.11 -27.58 -7.13
C ILE A 268 21.25 -29.11 -7.06
N THR A 269 20.69 -29.81 -8.04
CA THR A 269 20.77 -31.28 -8.16
C THR A 269 21.30 -31.65 -9.54
N MET A 270 22.27 -32.56 -9.59
CA MET A 270 22.79 -33.13 -10.83
C MET A 270 22.11 -34.49 -11.08
N SER A 271 21.56 -34.70 -12.27
CA SER A 271 20.98 -35.98 -12.72
C SER A 271 21.51 -36.36 -14.11
N LYS A 272 21.09 -37.54 -14.61
CA LYS A 272 21.41 -38.00 -15.97
C LYS A 272 20.84 -37.08 -17.05
N GLU A 273 19.74 -36.38 -16.77
CA GLU A 273 19.15 -35.39 -17.68
C GLU A 273 19.86 -34.01 -17.61
N GLY A 274 20.80 -33.83 -16.67
CA GLY A 274 21.62 -32.63 -16.54
C GLY A 274 21.47 -31.95 -15.18
N LEU A 275 21.67 -30.63 -15.18
CA LEU A 275 21.66 -29.81 -13.97
C LEU A 275 20.25 -29.25 -13.73
N HIS A 276 19.65 -29.59 -12.60
CA HIS A 276 18.32 -29.13 -12.23
C HIS A 276 18.37 -28.29 -10.95
N MET A 277 17.73 -27.13 -10.99
CA MET A 277 17.51 -26.28 -9.82
C MET A 277 16.10 -26.52 -9.29
N LYS A 278 15.99 -26.71 -7.97
CA LYS A 278 14.69 -26.85 -7.30
C LYS A 278 14.55 -25.81 -6.18
N PRO A 279 13.47 -25.00 -6.17
CA PRO A 279 12.50 -24.82 -7.25
C PRO A 279 13.11 -24.13 -8.49
N ASP A 280 12.40 -24.16 -9.62
CA ASP A 280 12.82 -23.52 -10.86
C ASP A 280 12.96 -22.00 -10.66
N LEU A 281 14.06 -21.43 -11.15
CA LEU A 281 14.37 -20.01 -10.97
C LEU A 281 13.35 -19.11 -11.66
N ASP A 282 12.76 -19.55 -12.77
CA ASP A 282 11.77 -18.74 -13.50
C ASP A 282 10.47 -18.56 -12.72
N GLN A 283 10.20 -19.41 -11.73
CA GLN A 283 9.03 -19.28 -10.87
C GLN A 283 9.17 -18.14 -9.86
N TYR A 284 10.40 -17.65 -9.58
CA TYR A 284 10.63 -16.66 -8.53
C TYR A 284 9.96 -15.32 -8.80
N THR A 285 10.01 -14.84 -10.05
CA THR A 285 9.37 -13.58 -10.43
C THR A 285 7.85 -13.60 -10.20
N PRO A 286 7.06 -14.50 -10.82
CA PRO A 286 5.59 -14.47 -10.69
C PRO A 286 5.11 -14.65 -9.24
N PHE A 287 5.87 -15.36 -8.42
CA PHE A 287 5.57 -15.52 -7.00
C PHE A 287 5.80 -14.29 -6.15
N LEU A 288 6.92 -13.58 -6.35
CA LEU A 288 7.14 -12.32 -5.64
C LEU A 288 6.09 -11.29 -6.06
N GLU A 289 5.67 -11.31 -7.33
CA GLU A 289 4.53 -10.52 -7.80
C GLU A 289 3.21 -10.95 -7.13
N GLU A 290 2.99 -12.23 -6.88
CA GLU A 290 1.81 -12.72 -6.16
C GLU A 290 1.80 -12.23 -4.70
N ILE A 291 2.93 -12.37 -3.99
CA ILE A 291 3.10 -11.85 -2.63
C ILE A 291 2.82 -10.34 -2.59
N TYR A 292 3.39 -9.61 -3.54
CA TYR A 292 3.19 -8.17 -3.69
C TYR A 292 1.71 -7.82 -3.92
N SER A 293 1.08 -8.51 -4.87
CA SER A 293 -0.33 -8.30 -5.24
C SER A 293 -1.28 -8.63 -4.10
N ASN A 294 -0.99 -9.68 -3.35
CA ASN A 294 -1.77 -10.08 -2.18
C ASN A 294 -1.75 -9.01 -1.08
N ALA A 295 -0.61 -8.35 -0.87
CA ALA A 295 -0.51 -7.26 0.10
C ALA A 295 -1.34 -6.02 -0.32
N VAL A 296 -1.29 -5.64 -1.60
CA VAL A 296 -2.10 -4.53 -2.14
C VAL A 296 -3.59 -4.86 -2.03
N ARG A 297 -4.00 -6.07 -2.44
CA ARG A 297 -5.40 -6.52 -2.37
C ARG A 297 -5.94 -6.55 -0.94
N ALA A 298 -5.11 -6.97 0.02
CA ALA A 298 -5.51 -6.98 1.42
C ALA A 298 -5.87 -5.58 1.96
N CYS A 299 -5.22 -4.54 1.44
CA CYS A 299 -5.49 -3.16 1.84
C CYS A 299 -6.75 -2.55 1.19
N GLN A 300 -7.23 -3.14 0.08
CA GLN A 300 -8.47 -2.74 -0.59
C GLN A 300 -9.73 -3.26 0.11
N GLN A 301 -9.60 -4.22 1.02
CA GLN A 301 -10.72 -4.88 1.71
C GLN A 301 -11.03 -4.25 3.09
N PHE A 302 -10.56 -3.04 3.36
CA PHE A 302 -10.83 -2.35 4.62
C PHE A 302 -12.21 -1.72 4.58
N ASP A 303 -13.07 -2.07 5.53
CA ASP A 303 -14.44 -1.59 5.58
C ASP A 303 -14.52 -0.13 6.08
N GLN A 304 -15.51 0.61 5.60
CA GLN A 304 -15.88 1.91 6.13
C GLN A 304 -16.42 1.80 7.56
N LEU A 305 -16.34 2.88 8.32
CA LEU A 305 -16.74 2.88 9.74
C LEU A 305 -18.25 3.09 9.92
N GLU A 306 -18.88 3.78 8.97
CA GLU A 306 -20.27 4.20 9.00
C GLU A 306 -21.23 3.02 9.25
N PRO A 307 -21.11 1.84 8.58
CA PRO A 307 -21.97 0.69 8.85
C PRO A 307 -21.83 0.13 10.27
N ARG A 308 -20.66 0.28 10.89
CA ARG A 308 -20.38 -0.22 12.24
C ARG A 308 -20.91 0.72 13.32
N LEU A 309 -20.89 2.02 13.04
CA LEU A 309 -21.38 3.08 13.92
C LEU A 309 -22.91 3.20 13.83
N LEU A 310 -23.44 3.33 12.63
CA LEU A 310 -24.85 3.67 12.37
C LEU A 310 -25.70 2.42 12.15
N LYS A 311 -25.80 1.57 13.18
CA LYS A 311 -26.45 0.24 13.10
C LYS A 311 -27.92 0.26 12.66
N LYS A 312 -28.62 1.39 12.80
CA LYS A 312 -30.03 1.54 12.40
C LYS A 312 -30.21 2.03 10.96
N MET A 313 -29.12 2.35 10.25
CA MET A 313 -29.14 2.73 8.84
C MET A 313 -28.74 1.56 7.95
N LYS A 314 -29.28 1.51 6.73
CA LYS A 314 -29.01 0.42 5.76
C LYS A 314 -27.89 0.83 4.81
N PHE A 315 -26.75 0.14 4.87
CA PHE A 315 -25.60 0.38 3.99
C PHE A 315 -25.47 -0.68 2.89
N ALA A 316 -24.72 -0.37 1.84
CA ALA A 316 -24.28 -1.37 0.87
C ALA A 316 -23.37 -2.41 1.52
N LYS A 317 -23.43 -3.66 1.07
CA LYS A 317 -22.73 -4.80 1.71
C LYS A 317 -21.20 -4.71 1.65
N ASN A 318 -20.63 -4.02 0.66
CA ASN A 318 -19.19 -3.97 0.39
C ASN A 318 -18.67 -2.52 0.38
N LEU A 319 -18.94 -1.79 1.45
CA LEU A 319 -18.52 -0.40 1.56
C LEU A 319 -17.09 -0.35 2.11
N HIS A 320 -16.11 -0.32 1.21
CA HIS A 320 -14.69 -0.27 1.55
C HIS A 320 -14.11 1.15 1.51
N LEU A 321 -13.01 1.35 2.22
CA LEU A 321 -12.18 2.54 2.14
C LEU A 321 -11.49 2.57 0.78
N THR A 322 -11.35 3.77 0.22
CA THR A 322 -10.60 3.96 -1.01
C THR A 322 -9.11 3.86 -0.71
N SER A 323 -8.52 2.70 -1.02
CA SER A 323 -7.06 2.51 -0.97
C SER A 323 -6.44 2.66 -2.37
N LEU A 324 -5.13 2.41 -2.47
CA LEU A 324 -4.41 2.36 -3.75
C LEU A 324 -4.95 1.26 -4.66
N GLY A 325 -5.12 1.61 -5.93
CA GLY A 325 -5.35 0.69 -7.05
C GLY A 325 -4.05 0.07 -7.58
N PHE A 326 -4.21 -1.00 -8.37
CA PHE A 326 -3.07 -1.67 -9.01
C PHE A 326 -2.45 -0.84 -10.14
N ASP A 327 -3.23 0.05 -10.76
CA ASP A 327 -2.80 0.89 -11.88
C ASP A 327 -2.10 2.19 -11.44
N GLU A 328 -2.02 2.44 -10.13
CA GLU A 328 -1.40 3.64 -9.60
C GLU A 328 0.14 3.55 -9.66
N ALA A 329 0.79 4.64 -10.04
CA ALA A 329 2.23 4.68 -10.29
C ALA A 329 3.06 4.27 -9.05
N GLU A 330 2.54 4.56 -7.86
CA GLU A 330 3.10 4.20 -6.56
C GLU A 330 3.17 2.69 -6.33
N VAL A 331 2.35 1.91 -7.03
CA VAL A 331 2.32 0.44 -6.97
C VAL A 331 3.03 -0.17 -8.19
N VAL A 332 2.85 0.41 -9.38
CA VAL A 332 3.44 -0.10 -10.62
C VAL A 332 4.96 0.09 -10.65
N ARG A 333 5.48 1.27 -10.29
CA ARG A 333 6.93 1.55 -10.39
C ARG A 333 7.79 0.63 -9.51
N PRO A 334 7.45 0.39 -8.24
CA PRO A 334 8.22 -0.57 -7.43
C PRO A 334 8.10 -2.00 -7.97
N LEU A 335 6.94 -2.37 -8.52
CA LEU A 335 6.74 -3.69 -9.12
C LEU A 335 7.60 -3.89 -10.36
N ASP A 336 7.71 -2.89 -11.23
CA ASP A 336 8.59 -2.96 -12.40
C ASP A 336 10.07 -3.01 -12.02
N THR A 337 10.45 -2.29 -10.96
CA THR A 337 11.82 -2.36 -10.39
C THR A 337 12.11 -3.75 -9.84
N LEU A 338 11.15 -4.36 -9.15
CA LEU A 338 11.25 -5.73 -8.67
C LEU A 338 11.42 -6.70 -9.84
N ARG A 339 10.61 -6.56 -10.90
CA ARG A 339 10.68 -7.39 -12.11
C ARG A 339 12.03 -7.32 -12.81
N SER A 340 12.54 -6.12 -13.05
CA SER A 340 13.81 -5.93 -13.75
C SER A 340 14.99 -6.50 -12.94
N THR A 341 14.99 -6.25 -11.62
CA THR A 341 16.00 -6.80 -10.71
C THR A 341 15.95 -8.33 -10.71
N MET A 342 14.76 -8.92 -10.57
CA MET A 342 14.58 -10.37 -10.56
C MET A 342 15.00 -11.01 -11.89
N HIS A 343 14.66 -10.39 -13.02
CA HIS A 343 15.09 -10.88 -14.33
C HIS A 343 16.62 -10.91 -14.43
N ALA A 344 17.30 -9.82 -14.08
CA ALA A 344 18.76 -9.74 -14.15
C ALA A 344 19.45 -10.77 -13.25
N ILE A 345 19.00 -10.91 -11.98
CA ILE A 345 19.63 -11.84 -11.05
C ILE A 345 19.36 -13.31 -11.40
N ILE A 346 18.19 -13.63 -11.96
CA ILE A 346 17.86 -14.99 -12.43
C ILE A 346 18.76 -15.37 -13.60
N GLN A 347 18.96 -14.49 -14.58
CA GLN A 347 19.86 -14.75 -15.71
C GLN A 347 21.29 -14.98 -15.22
N LEU A 348 21.81 -14.09 -14.36
CA LEU A 348 23.14 -14.25 -13.77
C LEU A 348 23.28 -15.57 -12.98
N SER A 349 22.23 -15.95 -12.24
CA SER A 349 22.22 -17.20 -11.48
C SER A 349 22.24 -18.41 -12.40
N LYS A 350 21.47 -18.40 -13.50
CA LYS A 350 21.50 -19.45 -14.53
C LYS A 350 22.87 -19.59 -15.15
N ASP A 351 23.53 -18.49 -15.51
CA ASP A 351 24.86 -18.50 -16.11
C ASP A 351 25.91 -19.09 -15.14
N LYS A 352 25.87 -18.67 -13.87
CA LYS A 352 26.76 -19.23 -12.83
C LYS A 352 26.51 -20.71 -12.58
N VAL A 353 25.25 -21.14 -12.59
CA VAL A 353 24.88 -22.54 -12.40
C VAL A 353 25.30 -23.37 -13.61
N TYR A 354 25.18 -22.84 -14.84
CA TYR A 354 25.61 -23.52 -16.07
C TYR A 354 27.11 -23.86 -16.07
N HIS A 355 27.94 -23.09 -15.39
CA HIS A 355 29.36 -23.42 -15.20
C HIS A 355 29.58 -24.81 -14.56
N TYR A 356 28.65 -25.27 -13.72
CA TYR A 356 28.72 -26.60 -13.09
C TYR A 356 28.31 -27.75 -14.01
N VAL A 357 27.77 -27.47 -15.21
CA VAL A 357 27.41 -28.51 -16.19
C VAL A 357 28.65 -29.33 -16.58
N ARG A 358 29.83 -28.73 -16.60
CA ARG A 358 31.10 -29.43 -16.89
C ARG A 358 31.39 -30.57 -15.90
N HIS A 359 30.89 -30.45 -14.67
CA HIS A 359 31.10 -31.40 -13.59
C HIS A 359 30.07 -32.53 -13.57
N VAL A 360 29.01 -32.43 -14.38
CA VAL A 360 27.95 -33.46 -14.45
C VAL A 360 28.52 -34.80 -14.91
N LYS A 361 29.48 -34.79 -15.85
CA LYS A 361 30.15 -36.03 -16.29
C LYS A 361 30.86 -36.71 -15.14
N CYS A 362 31.60 -35.96 -14.33
CA CYS A 362 32.31 -36.51 -13.17
C CYS A 362 31.35 -37.02 -12.09
N TYR A 363 30.23 -36.31 -11.88
CA TYR A 363 29.20 -36.71 -10.92
C TYR A 363 28.46 -38.01 -11.33
N LEU A 364 28.28 -38.23 -12.62
CA LEU A 364 27.57 -39.41 -13.16
C LEU A 364 28.47 -40.63 -13.37
N LEU A 365 29.78 -40.53 -13.14
CA LEU A 365 30.70 -41.66 -13.26
C LEU A 365 30.28 -42.76 -12.27
N ASN A 366 30.02 -43.96 -12.79
CA ASN A 366 29.87 -45.15 -11.97
C ASN A 366 31.25 -45.78 -11.74
N PRO A 367 31.81 -45.73 -10.52
CA PRO A 367 33.16 -46.21 -10.27
C PRO A 367 33.32 -47.71 -10.59
N VAL A 368 32.25 -48.50 -10.45
CA VAL A 368 32.28 -49.94 -10.71
C VAL A 368 32.38 -50.24 -12.21
N GLU A 369 31.58 -49.56 -13.03
CA GLU A 369 31.62 -49.73 -14.50
C GLU A 369 32.97 -49.28 -15.06
N VAL A 370 33.46 -48.13 -14.60
CA VAL A 370 34.76 -47.58 -15.03
C VAL A 370 35.90 -48.54 -14.67
N LEU A 371 35.89 -49.10 -13.46
CA LEU A 371 36.90 -50.09 -13.04
C LEU A 371 36.82 -51.39 -13.84
N LEU A 372 35.61 -51.85 -14.20
CA LEU A 372 35.42 -53.04 -15.02
C LEU A 372 35.94 -52.84 -16.45
N ASP A 373 35.64 -51.70 -17.07
CA ASP A 373 36.14 -51.37 -18.41
C ASP A 373 37.65 -51.12 -18.42
N PHE A 374 38.19 -50.52 -17.36
CA PHE A 374 39.63 -50.34 -17.21
C PHE A 374 40.36 -51.69 -17.05
N ASN A 375 39.84 -52.60 -16.22
CA ASN A 375 40.42 -53.93 -16.04
C ASN A 375 40.31 -54.82 -17.28
N ARG A 376 39.26 -54.66 -18.10
CA ARG A 376 39.13 -55.38 -19.39
C ARG A 376 40.28 -55.10 -20.35
N ASN A 377 40.91 -53.93 -20.25
CA ASN A 377 42.02 -53.53 -21.12
C ASN A 377 43.39 -54.08 -20.65
N ASN A 378 43.45 -54.88 -19.58
CA ASN A 378 44.69 -55.41 -18.97
C ASN A 378 45.85 -54.39 -18.92
N PRO A 379 45.65 -53.22 -18.27
CA PRO A 379 46.63 -52.15 -18.26
C PRO A 379 47.90 -52.56 -17.50
N THR A 380 49.05 -52.16 -18.01
CA THR A 380 50.34 -52.35 -17.34
C THR A 380 50.42 -51.50 -16.07
N GLY A 381 51.15 -51.95 -15.04
CA GLY A 381 51.27 -51.22 -13.77
C GLY A 381 51.77 -49.77 -13.89
N ALA A 382 52.52 -49.44 -14.95
CA ALA A 382 52.90 -48.06 -15.26
C ALA A 382 51.71 -47.20 -15.69
N VAL A 383 50.79 -47.73 -16.51
CA VAL A 383 49.57 -47.05 -16.98
C VAL A 383 48.62 -46.79 -15.81
N VAL A 384 48.49 -47.77 -14.90
CA VAL A 384 47.69 -47.62 -13.68
C VAL A 384 48.20 -46.47 -12.80
N ARG A 385 49.53 -46.36 -12.65
CA ARG A 385 50.14 -45.29 -11.85
C ARG A 385 49.92 -43.91 -12.47
N THR A 386 50.03 -43.79 -13.78
CA THR A 386 49.79 -42.51 -14.48
C THR A 386 48.32 -42.09 -14.38
N GLU A 387 47.38 -43.01 -14.64
CA GLU A 387 45.95 -42.73 -14.53
C GLU A 387 45.56 -42.33 -13.10
N LEU A 388 46.09 -43.02 -12.08
CA LEU A 388 45.86 -42.63 -10.69
C LEU A 388 46.36 -41.21 -10.39
N GLN A 389 47.51 -40.83 -10.93
CA GLN A 389 48.06 -39.49 -10.75
C GLN A 389 47.16 -38.43 -11.42
N ASP A 390 46.70 -38.69 -12.65
CA ASP A 390 45.82 -37.81 -13.39
C ASP A 390 44.47 -37.61 -12.67
N GLN A 391 43.87 -38.69 -12.15
CA GLN A 391 42.65 -38.63 -11.35
C GLN A 391 42.85 -37.85 -10.04
N LEU A 392 44.01 -38.02 -9.38
CA LEU A 392 44.34 -37.31 -8.15
C LEU A 392 44.49 -35.80 -8.39
N ASP A 393 45.11 -35.42 -9.50
CA ASP A 393 45.29 -34.02 -9.88
C ASP A 393 43.97 -33.39 -10.37
N HIS A 394 43.10 -34.18 -11.02
CA HIS A 394 41.74 -33.77 -11.33
C HIS A 394 40.89 -33.53 -10.06
N LEU A 395 41.04 -34.38 -9.04
CA LEU A 395 40.40 -34.20 -7.72
C LEU A 395 40.83 -32.90 -7.03
N LYS A 396 42.14 -32.62 -6.98
CA LYS A 396 42.65 -31.35 -6.42
C LYS A 396 42.14 -30.13 -7.18
N TRP A 397 41.96 -30.26 -8.50
CA TRP A 397 41.39 -29.20 -9.32
C TRP A 397 39.90 -28.99 -9.03
N LEU A 398 39.12 -30.07 -8.88
CA LEU A 398 37.71 -30.04 -8.49
C LEU A 398 37.49 -29.38 -7.12
N ASP A 399 38.29 -29.73 -6.12
CA ASP A 399 38.22 -29.14 -4.76
C ASP A 399 38.48 -27.63 -4.75
N LYS A 400 39.26 -27.12 -5.71
CA LYS A 400 39.53 -25.69 -5.86
C LYS A 400 38.41 -24.94 -6.59
N ASP A 401 37.69 -25.63 -7.46
CA ASP A 401 36.72 -25.04 -8.38
C ASP A 401 35.27 -25.11 -7.87
N ILE A 402 34.92 -26.20 -7.19
CA ILE A 402 33.63 -26.33 -6.52
C ILE A 402 33.77 -25.63 -5.16
N PRO A 403 32.93 -24.63 -4.84
CA PRO A 403 32.99 -23.97 -3.53
C PRO A 403 32.83 -25.01 -2.43
N SER A 404 33.83 -25.12 -1.56
CA SER A 404 33.74 -25.89 -0.33
C SER A 404 32.57 -25.35 0.52
N GLN A 405 31.68 -26.25 0.95
CA GLN A 405 30.50 -25.93 1.76
C GLN A 405 30.82 -25.06 2.98
#